data_AF-A0A6B8M871-F1
#
_entry.id   AF-A0A6B8M871-F1
#
_cell.length_a   1.000
_cell.length_b   1.000
_cell.length_c   1.000
_cell.angle_alpha   90.00
_cell.angle_beta   90.00
_cell.angle_gamma   90.00
#
_symmetry.space_group_name_H-M   'P 1'
#
loop_
_entity.id
_entity.type
_entity.pdbx_description
1 polymer ?
#
loop_
_entity_poly.entity_id
_entity_poly.type
_entity_poly.pdbx_seq_one_letter_code
_entity_poly.pdbx_strand_id
1 'polypeptide(L)'
;MRIFLAITAVILPLFAATGARTEIFSACSVQSTPDGFVALRDGPSPTAKLLAKMHPGEIVVVDVKNNAYIRSAGWLRVSHFPGEATPNPGDPDFDKVKRGWAKDKLIDDCG
;
A
#
# COMPACT_ATOMS: atom_id res chain seq x y z
N MET A 1 50.70 -45.71 -24.48
CA MET A 1 50.24 -44.40 -24.97
C MET A 1 49.02 -44.00 -24.13
N ARG A 2 49.13 -42.95 -23.31
CA ARG A 2 48.10 -42.54 -22.33
C ARG A 2 47.04 -41.71 -23.05
N ILE A 3 45.80 -42.19 -23.11
CA ILE A 3 44.66 -41.44 -23.63
C ILE A 3 44.13 -40.55 -22.50
N PHE A 4 44.22 -39.24 -22.70
CA PHE A 4 43.72 -38.22 -21.80
C PHE A 4 42.44 -37.61 -22.38
N LEU A 5 41.42 -37.46 -21.51
CA LEU A 5 40.35 -36.45 -21.52
C LEU A 5 39.33 -36.52 -22.69
N ALA A 6 38.05 -36.19 -22.51
CA ALA A 6 37.47 -35.18 -21.64
C ALA A 6 36.04 -35.58 -21.21
N ILE A 7 35.74 -35.44 -19.92
CA ILE A 7 34.37 -35.46 -19.41
C ILE A 7 33.88 -34.01 -19.51
N THR A 8 33.05 -33.73 -20.51
CA THR A 8 32.36 -32.45 -20.66
C THR A 8 31.24 -32.36 -19.63
N ALA A 9 31.52 -31.67 -18.50
CA ALA A 9 30.51 -31.34 -17.51
C ALA A 9 29.55 -30.28 -18.09
N VAL A 10 28.33 -30.70 -18.43
CA VAL A 10 27.25 -29.80 -18.84
C VAL A 10 26.73 -29.09 -17.59
N ILE A 11 27.14 -27.83 -17.38
CA ILE A 11 26.64 -26.98 -16.31
C ILE A 11 25.30 -26.38 -16.78
N LEU A 12 24.17 -26.92 -16.30
CA LEU A 12 22.87 -26.26 -16.47
C LEU A 12 22.82 -25.00 -15.59
N PRO A 13 22.60 -23.79 -16.15
CA PRO A 13 22.31 -22.63 -15.34
C PRO A 13 20.90 -22.77 -14.76
N LEU A 14 20.82 -23.01 -13.45
CA LEU A 14 19.59 -22.80 -12.68
C LEU A 14 19.25 -21.31 -12.74
N PHE A 15 18.41 -20.92 -13.69
CA PHE A 15 17.74 -19.63 -13.66
C PHE A 15 16.89 -19.59 -12.38
N ALA A 16 17.43 -18.97 -11.34
CA ALA A 16 16.66 -18.61 -10.16
C ALA A 16 15.57 -17.63 -10.62
N ALA A 17 14.34 -18.11 -10.75
CA ALA A 17 13.18 -17.27 -10.94
C ALA A 17 13.04 -16.39 -9.70
N THR A 18 13.63 -15.19 -9.76
CA THR A 18 13.30 -14.11 -8.81
C THR A 18 11.84 -13.77 -9.03
N GLY A 19 10.97 -14.33 -8.19
CA GLY A 19 9.55 -14.02 -8.21
C GLY A 19 9.37 -12.52 -8.02
N ALA A 20 8.98 -11.83 -9.09
CA ALA A 20 8.51 -10.46 -9.00
C ALA A 20 7.30 -10.47 -8.07
N ARG A 21 7.44 -9.85 -6.89
CA ARG A 21 6.29 -9.59 -6.02
C ARG A 21 5.51 -8.46 -6.66
N THR A 22 4.41 -8.76 -7.32
CA THR A 22 3.42 -7.75 -7.68
C THR A 22 2.88 -7.17 -6.37
N GLU A 23 3.31 -5.96 -6.01
CA GLU A 23 2.71 -5.22 -4.91
C GLU A 23 1.34 -4.72 -5.41
N ILE A 24 0.28 -5.39 -4.96
CA ILE A 24 -1.08 -4.95 -5.24
C ILE A 24 -1.35 -3.78 -4.30
N PHE A 25 -1.29 -2.56 -4.84
CA PHE A 25 -1.79 -1.38 -4.15
C PHE A 25 -3.29 -1.29 -4.41
N SER A 26 -4.09 -1.44 -3.36
CA SER A 26 -5.52 -1.17 -3.44
C SER A 26 -5.74 0.32 -3.23
N ALA A 27 -5.89 1.04 -4.34
CA ALA A 27 -6.37 2.41 -4.34
C ALA A 27 -7.89 2.38 -4.10
N CYS A 28 -8.32 3.13 -3.09
CA CYS A 28 -9.69 3.17 -2.60
C CYS A 28 -10.15 4.63 -2.55
N SER A 29 -11.46 4.85 -2.52
CA SER A 29 -12.02 6.19 -2.42
C SER A 29 -12.63 6.46 -1.04
N VAL A 30 -12.62 7.73 -0.63
CA VAL A 30 -13.26 8.16 0.61
C VAL A 30 -14.76 8.35 0.38
N GLN A 31 -15.60 7.79 1.26
CA GLN A 31 -17.05 7.93 1.16
C GLN A 31 -17.57 9.30 1.60
N SER A 32 -18.74 9.66 1.08
CA SER A 32 -19.53 10.78 1.57
C SER A 32 -20.06 10.51 2.97
N THR A 33 -19.80 11.43 3.89
CA THR A 33 -20.33 11.42 5.26
C THR A 33 -21.15 12.67 5.53
N PRO A 34 -22.11 12.65 6.48
CA PRO A 34 -22.92 13.84 6.81
C PRO A 34 -22.11 15.05 7.30
N ASP A 35 -20.95 14.82 7.90
CA ASP A 35 -20.02 15.86 8.35
C ASP A 35 -19.01 16.30 7.28
N GLY A 36 -19.07 15.70 6.08
CA GLY A 36 -18.32 16.11 4.90
C GLY A 36 -16.87 15.65 4.83
N PHE A 37 -16.40 14.81 5.77
CA PHE A 37 -15.05 14.26 5.73
C PHE A 37 -14.92 12.96 6.54
N VAL A 38 -13.91 12.15 6.18
CA VAL A 38 -13.45 11.02 6.98
C VAL A 38 -12.18 11.40 7.73
N ALA A 39 -12.17 11.16 9.04
CA ALA A 39 -11.03 11.45 9.90
C ALA A 39 -9.90 10.42 9.70
N LEU A 40 -8.71 10.89 9.32
CA LEU A 40 -7.48 10.12 9.41
C LEU A 40 -6.82 10.38 10.77
N ARG A 41 -6.57 9.32 11.54
CA ARG A 41 -6.05 9.43 12.91
C ARG A 41 -4.71 8.73 13.10
N ASP A 42 -3.96 9.12 14.12
CA ASP A 42 -2.66 8.50 14.43
C ASP A 42 -2.78 7.09 15.06
N GLY A 43 -3.97 6.72 15.52
CA GLY A 43 -4.29 5.39 16.05
C GLY A 43 -5.72 4.93 15.71
N PRO A 44 -6.02 3.62 15.86
CA PRO A 44 -7.32 3.03 15.55
C PRO A 44 -8.35 3.33 16.67
N SER A 45 -8.59 4.60 16.95
CA SER A 45 -9.47 5.07 18.03
C SER A 45 -10.15 6.38 17.64
N PRO A 46 -11.42 6.60 18.02
CA PRO A 46 -12.10 7.88 17.78
C PRO A 46 -11.49 9.04 18.58
N THR A 47 -10.68 8.77 19.60
CA THR A 47 -10.01 9.79 20.43
C THR A 47 -8.54 10.02 20.05
N ALA A 48 -8.00 9.20 19.15
CA ALA A 48 -6.64 9.39 18.63
C ALA A 48 -6.50 10.73 17.89
N LYS A 49 -5.28 11.27 17.82
CA LYS A 49 -5.01 12.59 17.22
C LYS A 49 -5.46 12.60 15.76
N LEU A 50 -6.15 13.66 15.36
CA LEU A 50 -6.51 13.89 13.96
C LEU A 50 -5.26 14.31 13.16
N LEU A 51 -4.93 13.55 12.11
CA LEU A 51 -3.84 13.82 11.19
C LEU A 51 -4.30 14.59 9.94
N ALA A 52 -5.48 14.21 9.43
CA ALA A 52 -6.09 14.83 8.25
C ALA A 52 -7.61 14.65 8.27
N LYS A 53 -8.29 15.54 7.54
CA LYS A 53 -9.67 15.36 7.08
C LYS A 53 -9.59 14.96 5.62
N MET A 54 -10.09 13.78 5.29
CA MET A 54 -10.12 13.27 3.93
C MET A 54 -11.50 13.52 3.34
N HIS A 55 -11.57 14.12 2.17
CA HIS A 55 -12.84 14.51 1.56
C HIS A 55 -13.38 13.42 0.64
N PRO A 56 -14.70 13.36 0.44
CA PRO A 56 -15.31 12.37 -0.44
C PRO A 56 -14.69 12.39 -1.85
N GLY A 57 -14.38 11.21 -2.38
CA GLY A 57 -13.73 11.03 -3.68
C GLY A 57 -12.20 11.16 -3.68
N GLU A 58 -11.58 11.63 -2.59
CA GLU A 58 -10.11 11.58 -2.47
C GLU A 58 -9.62 10.13 -2.46
N ILE A 59 -8.46 9.90 -3.07
CA ILE A 59 -7.84 8.58 -3.15
C ILE A 59 -7.00 8.31 -1.91
N VAL A 60 -7.19 7.12 -1.36
CA VAL A 60 -6.34 6.55 -0.31
C VAL A 60 -5.81 5.20 -0.77
N VAL A 61 -4.62 4.83 -0.30
CA VAL A 61 -4.09 3.48 -0.50
C VAL A 61 -4.18 2.74 0.82
N VAL A 62 -4.76 1.55 0.83
CA VAL A 62 -4.81 0.71 2.03
C VAL A 62 -3.45 0.08 2.26
N ASP A 63 -2.90 0.24 3.46
CA ASP A 63 -1.62 -0.34 3.81
C ASP A 63 -1.75 -1.87 3.97
N VAL A 64 -0.87 -2.61 3.30
CA VAL A 64 -0.82 -4.08 3.31
C VAL A 64 0.42 -4.56 4.07
N LYS A 65 0.27 -5.61 4.86
CA LYS A 65 1.38 -6.36 5.47
C LYS A 65 1.13 -7.85 5.30
N ASN A 66 2.13 -8.59 4.79
CA ASN A 66 2.02 -10.04 4.54
C ASN A 66 0.78 -10.42 3.70
N ASN A 67 0.53 -9.68 2.61
CA ASN A 67 -0.62 -9.86 1.71
C ASN A 67 -2.01 -9.72 2.39
N ALA A 68 -2.08 -9.03 3.52
CA ALA A 68 -3.33 -8.70 4.19
C ALA A 68 -3.42 -7.21 4.53
N TYR A 69 -4.62 -6.63 4.45
CA TYR A 69 -4.88 -5.27 4.90
C TYR A 69 -4.59 -5.13 6.39
N ILE A 70 -3.91 -4.05 6.77
CA ILE A 70 -3.67 -3.75 8.17
C ILE A 70 -4.97 -3.20 8.78
N ARG A 71 -5.62 -4.04 9.59
CA ARG A 71 -6.90 -3.76 10.26
C ARG A 71 -6.76 -3.84 11.78
N SER A 72 -7.57 -3.06 12.48
CA SER A 72 -7.73 -3.15 13.95
C SER A 72 -9.10 -2.65 14.35
N ALA A 73 -9.94 -3.49 14.95
CA ALA A 73 -11.23 -3.08 15.57
C ALA A 73 -12.11 -2.14 14.73
N GLY A 74 -12.31 -2.44 13.44
CA GLY A 74 -13.11 -1.60 12.53
C GLY A 74 -12.38 -0.36 12.00
N TRP A 75 -11.05 -0.38 12.02
CA TRP A 75 -10.18 0.63 11.45
C TRP A 75 -9.27 0.00 10.40
N LEU A 76 -9.06 0.73 9.31
CA LEU A 76 -8.10 0.43 8.26
C LEU A 76 -6.93 1.39 8.36
N ARG A 77 -5.71 0.88 8.22
CA ARG A 77 -4.54 1.73 8.05
C ARG A 77 -4.44 2.14 6.58
N VAL A 78 -4.32 3.43 6.33
CA VAL A 78 -4.30 4.00 4.98
C VAL A 78 -3.22 5.05 4.83
N SER A 79 -2.72 5.17 3.61
CA SER A 79 -1.89 6.26 3.12
C SER A 79 -2.77 7.26 2.36
N HIS A 80 -2.87 8.48 2.86
CA HIS A 80 -3.62 9.59 2.26
C HIS A 80 -2.68 10.51 1.50
N PHE A 81 -3.01 10.76 0.25
CA PHE A 81 -2.27 11.65 -0.65
C PHE A 81 -3.09 12.93 -0.80
N PRO A 82 -2.64 14.06 -0.24
CA PRO A 82 -3.37 15.32 -0.42
C PRO A 82 -3.27 15.77 -1.88
N GLY A 83 -4.42 15.87 -2.56
CA GLY A 83 -4.52 16.29 -3.98
C GLY A 83 -5.35 15.33 -4.84
N GLU A 84 -5.35 15.56 -6.15
CA GLU A 84 -6.13 14.76 -7.12
C GLU A 84 -5.38 13.52 -7.64
N ALA A 85 -4.07 13.42 -7.38
CA ALA A 85 -3.22 12.35 -7.92
C ALA A 85 -2.28 11.79 -6.85
N THR A 86 -1.93 10.50 -7.00
CA THR A 86 -0.89 9.85 -6.19
C THR A 86 0.50 10.30 -6.67
N PRO A 87 1.29 11.03 -5.86
CA PRO A 87 2.65 11.40 -6.20
C PRO A 87 3.55 10.17 -6.38
N ASN A 88 4.47 10.26 -7.35
CA ASN A 88 5.53 9.30 -7.54
C ASN A 88 6.68 9.54 -6.53
N PRO A 89 7.50 8.52 -6.23
CA PRO A 89 8.71 8.73 -5.45
C PRO A 89 9.61 9.80 -6.10
N GLY A 90 9.94 10.86 -5.35
CA GLY A 90 10.72 12.00 -5.83
C GLY A 90 9.89 13.24 -6.17
N ASP A 91 8.56 13.11 -6.28
CA ASP A 91 7.68 14.27 -6.41
C ASP A 91 7.67 15.06 -5.09
N PRO A 92 7.61 16.41 -5.13
CA PRO A 92 7.62 17.25 -3.92
C PRO A 92 6.42 16.99 -3.00
N ASP A 93 5.34 16.41 -3.54
CA ASP A 93 4.14 16.07 -2.79
C ASP A 93 4.19 14.67 -2.16
N PHE A 94 5.20 13.86 -2.49
CA PHE A 94 5.38 12.52 -1.90
C PHE A 94 5.63 12.59 -0.38
N ASP A 95 6.35 13.61 0.08
CA ASP A 95 6.62 13.81 1.51
C ASP A 95 5.39 14.34 2.28
N LYS A 96 4.34 14.77 1.57
CA LYS A 96 3.08 15.26 2.18
C LYS A 96 2.12 14.12 2.49
N VAL A 97 2.45 12.88 2.11
CA VAL A 97 1.63 11.70 2.36
C VAL A 97 1.46 11.47 3.85
N LYS A 98 0.21 11.39 4.28
CA LYS A 98 -0.13 11.13 5.69
C LYS A 98 -0.58 9.69 5.84
N ARG A 99 0.08 8.95 6.72
CA ARG A 99 -0.31 7.57 7.06
C ARG A 99 -0.99 7.53 8.42
N GLY A 100 -2.13 6.86 8.48
CA GLY A 100 -2.92 6.79 9.70
C GLY A 100 -4.02 5.75 9.62
N TRP A 101 -5.02 5.91 10.48
CA TRP A 101 -6.16 5.01 10.63
C TRP A 101 -7.46 5.74 10.30
N ALA A 102 -8.29 5.11 9.48
CA ALA A 102 -9.62 5.56 9.14
C ALA A 102 -10.65 4.47 9.46
N LYS A 103 -11.93 4.86 9.64
CA LYS A 103 -13.00 3.89 9.84
C LYS A 103 -13.20 3.08 8.56
N ASP A 104 -13.15 1.75 8.68
CA ASP A 104 -13.14 0.87 7.53
C ASP A 104 -14.40 0.98 6.66
N LYS A 105 -15.56 1.16 7.29
CA LYS A 105 -16.85 1.37 6.61
C LYS A 105 -16.97 2.68 5.84
N LEU A 106 -16.01 3.59 5.98
CA LEU A 106 -16.01 4.90 5.31
C LEU A 106 -14.98 4.98 4.18
N ILE A 107 -14.30 3.88 3.90
CA ILE A 107 -13.39 3.71 2.76
C ILE A 107 -14.05 2.75 1.79
N ASP A 108 -14.31 3.21 0.57
CA ASP A 108 -15.05 2.49 -0.48
C ASP A 108 -14.13 1.83 -1.51
N ASP A 109 -14.79 1.11 -2.41
CA ASP A 109 -14.32 0.39 -3.60
C ASP A 109 -12.81 0.48 -3.86
N CYS A 110 -12.15 -0.62 -3.54
CA CYS A 110 -10.71 -0.78 -3.59
C CYS A 110 -10.31 -1.52 -4.87
N GLY A 111 -10.85 -1.09 -6.02
CA GLY A 111 -10.66 -1.73 -7.33
C GLY A 111 -11.41 -3.04 -7.53
#